data_AF-A0A528CH22-F1
#
_entry.id   AF-A0A528CH22-F1
#
_cell.length_a   1.000
_cell.length_b   1.000
_cell.length_c   1.000
_cell.angle_alpha   90.00
_cell.angle_beta   90.00
_cell.angle_gamma   90.00
#
_symmetry.space_group_name_H-M   'P 1'
#
loop_
_entity.id
_entity.type
_entity.pdbx_description
1 polymer ?
#
loop_
_entity_poly.entity_id
_entity_poly.type
_entity_poly.pdbx_seq_one_letter_code
_entity_poly.pdbx_strand_id
1 'polypeptide(L)' 'LLVQQDPGDAGIAKAVSYYQRAAATGLADAQYAMAQVYANGVGGKPRDDVQARGLLAQAARQNYDTAQIDLASWM' A
#
# COMPACT_ATOMS: atom_id res chain seq x y z
N LEU A 1 -28.64 13.29 -0.66
CA LEU A 1 -27.37 14.04 -0.54
C LEU A 1 -26.61 13.49 0.67
N LEU A 2 -25.72 12.51 0.47
CA LEU A 2 -24.85 11.96 1.52
C LEU A 2 -23.43 11.78 0.96
N VAL A 3 -22.88 12.86 0.42
CA VAL A 3 -21.48 12.94 -0.04
C VAL A 3 -20.66 13.63 1.03
N GLN A 4 -20.63 13.09 2.26
CA GLN A 4 -19.71 13.55 3.32
C GLN A 4 -19.49 12.42 4.34
N GLN A 5 -18.70 11.42 3.97
CA GLN A 5 -17.84 10.74 4.93
C GLN A 5 -16.45 10.88 4.34
N ASP A 6 -15.63 11.77 4.87
CA ASP A 6 -14.20 11.89 4.52
C ASP A 6 -13.53 10.50 4.48
N PRO A 7 -13.30 9.89 3.29
CA PRO A 7 -12.65 8.60 3.19
C PRO A 7 -11.12 8.76 3.07
N GLY A 8 -10.61 10.00 3.15
CA GLY A 8 -9.37 10.39 2.48
C GLY A 8 -8.07 10.08 3.21
N ASP A 9 -8.05 10.03 4.55
CA ASP A 9 -6.77 9.83 5.26
C ASP A 9 -6.94 9.21 6.65
N ALA A 10 -7.99 9.59 7.40
CA ALA A 10 -8.19 9.09 8.76
C ALA A 10 -8.57 7.59 8.81
N GLY A 11 -9.32 7.11 7.80
CA GLY A 11 -9.62 5.69 7.63
C GLY A 11 -8.38 4.88 7.25
N ILE A 12 -7.59 5.42 6.32
CA ILE A 12 -6.33 4.82 5.88
C ILE A 12 -5.34 4.76 7.05
N ALA A 13 -5.19 5.83 7.84
CA ALA A 13 -4.29 5.86 9.00
C ALA A 13 -4.58 4.76 10.03
N LYS A 14 -5.85 4.44 10.28
CA LYS A 14 -6.24 3.31 11.13
C LYS A 14 -5.93 1.98 10.45
N ALA A 15 -6.20 1.87 9.15
CA ALA A 15 -5.95 0.67 8.35
C ALA A 15 -4.46 0.35 8.15
N VAL A 16 -3.57 1.36 8.15
CA VAL A 16 -2.12 1.18 8.02
C VAL A 16 -1.60 0.20 9.07
N SER A 17 -2.07 0.28 10.32
CA SER A 17 -1.64 -0.63 11.38
C SER A 17 -1.99 -2.09 11.08
N TYR A 18 -3.15 -2.35 10.47
CA TYR A 18 -3.59 -3.68 10.07
C TYR A 18 -2.81 -4.16 8.84
N TYR A 19 -2.63 -3.29 7.85
CA TYR A 19 -1.84 -3.60 6.66
C TYR A 19 -0.38 -3.86 6.99
N GLN A 20 0.22 -3.14 7.93
CA GLN A 20 1.59 -3.40 8.39
C GLN A 20 1.73 -4.80 8.98
N ARG A 21 0.78 -5.22 9.82
CA ARG A 21 0.80 -6.56 10.43
C ARG A 21 0.61 -7.65 9.38
N ALA A 22 -0.33 -7.47 8.46
CA ALA A 22 -0.58 -8.43 7.39
C ALA A 22 0.55 -8.47 6.35
N ALA A 23 1.16 -7.33 6.04
CA ALA A 23 2.34 -7.26 5.17
C ALA A 23 3.54 -7.97 5.82
N ALA A 24 3.69 -7.85 7.14
CA ALA A 24 4.72 -8.56 7.91
C ALA A 24 4.50 -10.08 7.95
N THR A 25 3.26 -10.57 7.84
CA THR A 25 2.98 -12.00 7.66
C THR A 25 3.19 -12.48 6.22
N GLY A 26 3.58 -11.59 5.31
CA GLY A 26 3.79 -11.94 3.91
C GLY A 26 2.53 -11.89 3.06
N LEU A 27 1.42 -11.29 3.51
CA LEU A 27 0.21 -11.23 2.67
C LEU A 27 0.43 -10.26 1.51
N ALA A 28 0.37 -10.75 0.27
CA ALA A 28 0.62 -9.97 -0.95
C ALA A 28 -0.32 -8.76 -1.08
N ASP A 29 -1.62 -8.92 -0.78
CA ASP A 29 -2.61 -7.83 -0.77
C ASP A 29 -2.21 -6.70 0.19
N ALA A 30 -1.73 -7.06 1.38
CA ALA A 30 -1.33 -6.09 2.39
C ALA A 30 0.01 -5.42 2.06
N GLN A 31 0.94 -6.15 1.44
CA GLN A 31 2.18 -5.58 0.90
C GLN A 31 1.86 -4.55 -0.19
N TYR A 32 0.94 -4.87 -1.10
CA TYR A 32 0.46 -3.94 -2.12
C TYR A 32 -0.23 -2.71 -1.52
N ALA A 33 -1.14 -2.90 -0.56
CA ALA A 33 -1.80 -1.79 0.13
C ALA A 33 -0.79 -0.87 0.86
N MET A 34 0.20 -1.44 1.55
CA MET A 34 1.28 -0.66 2.16
C MET A 34 2.13 0.06 1.12
N ALA A 35 2.37 -0.55 -0.04
CA ALA A 35 3.09 0.10 -1.12
C ALA A 35 2.35 1.35 -1.61
N GLN A 36 1.03 1.27 -1.77
CA GLN A 36 0.22 2.44 -2.14
C GLN A 36 0.22 3.52 -1.05
N VAL A 37 0.22 3.13 0.23
CA VAL A 37 0.33 4.07 1.35
C VAL A 37 1.63 4.87 1.26
N TYR A 38 2.75 4.18 1.05
CA TYR A 38 4.05 4.83 0.90
C TYR A 38 4.21 5.58 -0.43
N ALA A 39 3.64 5.10 -1.54
CA ALA A 39 3.67 5.78 -2.83
C ALA A 39 2.93 7.12 -2.80
N ASN A 40 1.80 7.18 -2.08
CA ASN A 40 0.95 8.37 -2.01
C ASN A 40 1.24 9.24 -0.79
N GLY A 41 1.98 8.76 0.20
CA GLY A 41 2.25 9.49 1.44
C GLY A 41 0.99 9.75 2.27
N VAL A 42 0.12 8.74 2.37
CA VAL A 42 -1.18 8.84 3.05
C VAL A 42 -1.18 8.08 4.37
N GLY A 43 -2.25 8.22 5.17
CA GLY A 43 -2.42 7.43 6.38
C GLY A 43 -1.37 7.74 7.47
N GLY A 44 -0.84 8.95 7.46
CA GLY A 44 0.19 9.41 8.41
C GLY A 44 1.60 8.88 8.11
N LYS A 45 1.83 8.27 6.94
CA LYS A 45 3.16 7.88 6.46
C LYS A 45 3.66 8.92 5.46
N PRO A 46 4.93 9.35 5.54
CA PRO A 46 5.51 10.16 4.49
C PRO A 46 5.61 9.36 3.20
N ARG A 47 5.55 10.05 2.06
CA ARG A 47 5.81 9.42 0.76
C ARG A 47 7.23 8.85 0.74
N ASP A 48 7.34 7.57 0.41
CA ASP A 48 8.61 6.84 0.30
C ASP A 48 8.52 5.83 -0.85
N ASP A 49 8.98 6.29 -2.01
CA ASP A 49 8.94 5.50 -3.24
C ASP A 49 9.86 4.27 -3.18
N VAL A 50 10.91 4.30 -2.34
CA VAL A 50 11.83 3.16 -2.16
C VAL A 50 11.14 2.05 -1.36
N GLN A 51 10.49 2.40 -0.24
CA GLN A 51 9.68 1.47 0.53
C GLN A 51 8.52 0.91 -0.31
N ALA A 52 7.84 1.76 -1.08
CA ALA A 52 6.74 1.35 -1.95
C ALA A 52 7.19 0.29 -2.97
N ARG A 53 8.30 0.54 -3.69
CA ARG A 53 8.87 -0.43 -4.65
C ARG A 53 9.30 -1.73 -3.98
N GLY A 54 9.89 -1.65 -2.78
CA GLY A 54 10.28 -2.83 -2.02
C GLY A 54 9.10 -3.73 -1.66
N LEU A 55 7.99 -3.12 -1.25
CA LEU A 55 6.74 -3.83 -0.95
C LEU A 55 6.05 -4.37 -2.20
N LEU A 56 6.03 -3.60 -3.30
CA LEU A 56 5.55 -4.08 -4.61
C LEU A 56 6.36 -5.29 -5.09
N ALA A 57 7.68 -5.27 -4.95
CA ALA A 57 8.52 -6.41 -5.31
C ALA A 57 8.24 -7.66 -4.45
N GLN A 58 7.90 -7.50 -3.17
CA GLN A 58 7.48 -8.61 -2.31
C GLN A 58 6.12 -9.18 -2.74
N ALA A 59 5.15 -8.32 -3.06
CA ALA A 59 3.84 -8.74 -3.55
C ALA A 59 3.97 -9.43 -4.93
N ALA A 60 4.77 -8.85 -5.84
CA ALA A 60 5.03 -9.39 -7.17
C ALA A 60 5.64 -10.80 -7.15
N ARG A 61 6.52 -11.09 -6.18
CA ARG A 61 7.11 -12.44 -5.97
C ARG A 61 6.08 -13.50 -5.58
N GLN A 62 4.91 -13.09 -5.11
CA GLN A 62 3.83 -13.99 -4.72
C GLN A 62 2.76 -14.14 -5.82
N ASN A 63 3.12 -13.84 -7.08
CA ASN A 63 2.22 -13.83 -8.23
C ASN A 63 1.07 -12.82 -8.09
N TYR A 64 1.33 -11.69 -7.44
CA TYR A 64 0.38 -10.58 -7.40
C TYR A 64 0.53 -9.76 -8.68
N ASP A 65 -0.24 -10.12 -9.70
CA ASP A 65 -0.12 -9.58 -11.06
C ASP A 65 -0.21 -8.04 -11.09
N THR A 66 -1.08 -7.45 -10.27
CA THR A 66 -1.20 -5.99 -10.15
C THR A 66 0.08 -5.36 -9.62
N ALA A 67 0.77 -5.99 -8.67
CA ALA A 67 2.04 -5.48 -8.16
C ALA A 67 3.18 -5.60 -9.19
N GLN A 68 3.12 -6.60 -10.08
CA GLN A 68 4.09 -6.74 -11.18
C GLN A 68 3.93 -5.61 -12.20
N ILE A 69 2.70 -5.27 -12.56
CA ILE A 69 2.39 -4.17 -13.49
C ILE A 69 2.81 -2.83 -12.88
N ASP A 70 2.43 -2.57 -11.62
CA ASP A 70 2.75 -1.32 -10.95
C ASP A 70 4.27 -1.17 -10.74
N LEU A 71 4.98 -2.25 -10.38
CA LEU A 71 6.44 -2.21 -10.29
C LEU A 71 7.09 -1.90 -11.65
N ALA A 72 6.58 -2.47 -12.74
CA ALA A 72 7.07 -2.20 -14.08
C ALA A 72 6.83 -0.75 -14.53
N SER A 73 5.75 -0.11 -14.08
CA SER A 73 5.50 1.33 -14.33
C SER A 73 6.45 2.25 -13.57
N TRP A 74 7.11 1.77 -12.51
CA TRP A 74 7.99 2.56 -11.65
C TRP A 74 9.49 2.34 -11.94
N MET A 75 9.83 1.29 -12.71
CA MET A 75 11.19 1.01 -13.20
C MET A 75 11.52 1.86 -14.42
#